data_AF-A0A2Z2NPH1-F1
#
_entry.id   AF-A0A2Z2NPH1-F1
#
_cell.length_a   1.000
_cell.length_b   1.000
_cell.length_c   1.000
_cell.angle_alpha   90.00
_cell.angle_beta   90.00
_cell.angle_gamma   90.00
#
_symmetry.space_group_name_H-M   'P 1'
#
loop_
_entity.id
_entity.type
_entity.pdbx_description
1 polymer ?
#
loop_
_entity_poly.entity_id
_entity_poly.type
_entity_poly.pdbx_seq_one_letter_code
_entity_poly.pdbx_strand_id
1 'polypeptide(L)'
;MKLFDPGNHQRSARHRRIYAYTELAYTAVDFVAALLFLVGSILFFSSDTTYAGTWLFVVGSVLFGMRPTIKLVREVAYLRIGDLEDVADPPTVPDTFTERSNKGGGRS
;
A
#
# COMPACT_ATOMS: atom_id res chain seq x y z
N MET A 1 10.94 4.07 -29.50
CA MET A 1 11.72 2.83 -29.29
C MET A 1 12.28 2.82 -27.88
N LYS A 2 11.92 1.78 -27.12
CA LYS A 2 12.53 1.26 -25.88
C LYS A 2 12.87 2.27 -24.77
N LEU A 3 11.84 2.60 -23.99
CA LEU A 3 11.97 3.08 -22.60
C LEU A 3 11.96 1.89 -21.60
N PHE A 4 12.48 0.74 -22.03
CA PHE A 4 12.77 -0.41 -21.19
C PHE A 4 14.26 -0.61 -21.25
N ASP A 5 14.94 -0.13 -20.22
CA ASP A 5 16.27 -0.60 -19.88
C ASP A 5 16.12 -1.63 -18.75
N PRO A 6 16.19 -2.95 -19.04
CA PRO A 6 16.13 -4.01 -18.04
C PRO A 6 17.44 -4.16 -17.24
N GLY A 7 18.39 -3.24 -17.41
CA GLY A 7 19.76 -3.36 -16.91
C GLY A 7 20.06 -2.69 -15.58
N ASN A 8 19.14 -1.95 -14.95
CA ASN A 8 19.47 -1.21 -13.73
C ASN A 8 19.31 -2.02 -12.42
N HIS A 9 19.60 -3.32 -12.48
CA HIS A 9 19.75 -4.19 -11.30
C HIS A 9 20.83 -3.72 -10.30
N GLN A 10 21.54 -2.63 -10.59
CA GLN A 10 22.65 -2.06 -9.82
C GLN A 10 22.26 -0.91 -8.86
N ARG A 11 20.97 -0.61 -8.60
CA ARG A 11 20.58 0.48 -7.66
C ARG A 11 20.18 0.08 -6.23
N SER A 12 20.11 -1.21 -5.86
CA SER A 12 19.27 -1.61 -4.70
C SER A 12 19.96 -2.15 -3.44
N ALA A 13 21.28 -2.27 -3.32
CA ALA A 13 21.88 -2.84 -2.08
C ALA A 13 21.70 -1.94 -0.83
N ARG A 14 21.82 -0.61 -0.98
CA ARG A 14 21.63 0.37 0.12
C ARG A 14 20.15 0.66 0.39
N HIS A 15 19.33 0.74 -0.66
CA HIS A 15 17.87 0.91 -0.57
C HIS A 15 17.18 -0.32 0.07
N ARG A 16 17.63 -1.55 -0.24
CA ARG A 16 17.07 -2.77 0.34
C ARG A 16 17.30 -2.87 1.85
N ARG A 17 18.44 -2.37 2.36
CA ARG A 17 18.70 -2.28 3.80
C ARG A 17 17.77 -1.29 4.48
N ILE A 18 17.64 -0.07 3.94
CA ILE A 18 16.75 0.97 4.50
C ILE A 18 15.29 0.49 4.51
N TYR A 19 14.85 -0.15 3.43
CA TYR A 19 13.50 -0.71 3.34
C TYR A 19 13.28 -1.84 4.36
N ALA A 20 14.26 -2.74 4.53
CA ALA A 20 14.19 -3.80 5.52
C ALA A 20 14.12 -3.26 6.96
N TYR A 21 14.93 -2.24 7.29
CA TYR A 21 14.85 -1.58 8.60
C TYR A 21 13.50 -0.89 8.83
N THR A 22 12.92 -0.30 7.79
CA THR A 22 11.62 0.37 7.88
C THR A 22 10.49 -0.63 8.14
N GLU A 23 10.46 -1.75 7.42
CA GLU A 23 9.46 -2.80 7.62
C GLU A 23 9.60 -3.47 9.00
N LEU A 24 10.84 -3.69 9.44
CA LEU A 24 11.12 -4.19 10.78
C LEU A 24 10.70 -3.19 11.86
N ALA A 25 10.93 -1.89 11.65
CA ALA A 25 10.50 -0.84 12.56
C ALA A 25 8.97 -0.78 12.69
N TYR A 26 8.23 -0.88 11.57
CA TYR A 26 6.77 -0.99 11.63
C TYR A 26 6.31 -2.23 12.39
N THR A 27 6.92 -3.38 12.14
CA THR A 27 6.61 -4.62 12.87
C THR A 27 6.89 -4.48 14.36
N ALA A 28 8.01 -3.83 14.72
CA ALA A 28 8.37 -3.57 16.11
C ALA A 28 7.36 -2.62 16.78
N VAL A 29 6.93 -1.56 16.09
CA VAL A 29 5.88 -0.65 16.56
C VAL A 29 4.57 -1.40 16.81
N ASP A 30 4.14 -2.25 15.87
CA ASP A 30 2.92 -3.05 16.00
C ASP A 30 3.00 -3.99 17.22
N PHE A 31 4.16 -4.61 17.44
CA PHE A 31 4.40 -5.48 18.59
C PHE A 31 4.39 -4.71 19.93
N VAL A 32 5.01 -3.53 19.95
CA VAL A 32 4.99 -2.64 21.13
C VAL A 32 3.56 -2.19 21.42
N ALA A 33 2.79 -1.81 20.40
CA ALA A 33 1.38 -1.45 20.57
C ALA A 33 0.56 -2.61 21.17
N ALA A 34 0.74 -3.83 20.66
CA ALA A 34 0.10 -5.03 21.20
C ALA A 34 0.47 -5.27 22.67
N LEU A 35 1.74 -5.10 23.04
CA LEU A 35 2.20 -5.25 24.43
C LEU A 35 1.58 -4.18 25.34
N LEU A 36 1.51 -2.92 24.89
CA LEU A 36 0.87 -1.84 25.65
C LEU A 36 -0.61 -2.12 25.90
N PHE A 37 -1.33 -2.65 24.90
CA PHE A 37 -2.72 -3.06 25.07
C PHE A 37 -2.88 -4.22 26.04
N LEU A 38 -2.03 -5.23 25.96
CA LEU A 38 -2.06 -6.37 26.87
C LEU A 38 -1.81 -5.94 28.31
N VAL A 39 -0.75 -5.15 28.54
CA VAL A 39 -0.41 -4.62 29.87
C VAL A 39 -1.52 -3.70 30.36
N GLY A 40 -1.99 -2.76 29.53
CA GLY A 40 -3.12 -1.89 29.87
C GLY A 40 -4.36 -2.67 30.28
N SER A 41 -4.64 -3.80 29.60
CA SER A 41 -5.80 -4.66 29.90
C SER A 41 -5.68 -5.29 31.28
N ILE A 42 -4.47 -5.71 31.66
CA ILE A 42 -4.18 -6.23 33.00
C ILE A 42 -4.34 -5.12 34.06
N LEU A 43 -3.94 -3.89 33.75
CA LEU A 43 -4.08 -2.75 34.68
C LEU A 43 -5.54 -2.33 34.92
N PHE A 44 -6.47 -2.68 34.03
CA PHE A 44 -7.90 -2.41 34.25
C PHE A 44 -8.57 -3.33 35.28
N PHE A 45 -7.89 -4.37 35.78
CA PHE A 45 -8.42 -5.23 36.84
C PHE A 45 -8.42 -4.59 38.24
N SER A 46 -7.72 -3.46 38.41
CA SER A 46 -7.73 -2.68 39.65
C SER A 46 -8.07 -1.21 39.37
N SER A 47 -8.90 -0.62 40.24
CA SER A 47 -9.29 0.79 40.17
C SER A 47 -8.09 1.72 40.26
N ASP A 48 -7.08 1.37 41.06
CA ASP A 48 -5.93 2.22 41.35
C ASP A 48 -4.98 2.32 40.15
N THR A 49 -4.94 1.29 39.30
CA THR A 49 -4.08 1.23 38.11
C THR A 49 -4.81 1.61 36.82
N THR A 50 -6.12 1.84 36.87
CA THR A 50 -6.97 2.15 35.71
C THR A 50 -6.53 3.44 35.00
N TYR A 51 -6.10 4.47 35.74
CA TYR A 51 -5.58 5.70 35.13
C TYR A 51 -4.35 5.43 34.26
N ALA A 52 -3.40 4.64 34.76
CA ALA A 52 -2.21 4.23 34.01
C ALA A 52 -2.57 3.32 32.82
N GLY A 53 -3.47 2.36 33.03
CA GLY A 53 -3.95 1.47 31.96
C GLY A 53 -4.61 2.23 30.80
N THR A 54 -5.37 3.29 31.11
CA THR A 54 -6.00 4.15 30.11
C THR A 54 -4.95 4.82 29.21
N TRP A 55 -3.89 5.38 29.78
CA TRP A 55 -2.82 6.00 28.99
C TRP A 55 -2.04 4.99 28.15
N LEU A 56 -1.80 3.77 28.66
CA LEU A 56 -1.19 2.70 27.85
C LEU A 56 -2.06 2.36 26.64
N PHE A 57 -3.38 2.33 26.80
CA PHE A 57 -4.30 2.13 25.69
C PHE A 57 -4.32 3.28 24.69
N VAL A 58 -4.28 4.53 25.16
CA VAL A 58 -4.20 5.71 24.27
C VAL A 58 -2.92 5.65 23.44
N VAL A 59 -1.76 5.46 24.08
CA VAL A 59 -0.47 5.38 23.39
C VAL A 59 -0.43 4.16 22.44
N GLY A 60 -0.89 3.00 22.90
CA GLY A 60 -1.00 1.79 22.06
C GLY A 60 -1.87 2.03 20.83
N SER A 61 -2.99 2.75 20.97
CA SER A 61 -3.91 3.08 19.87
C SER A 61 -3.28 3.98 18.83
N VAL A 62 -2.54 5.00 19.28
CA VAL A 62 -1.81 5.91 18.36
C VAL A 62 -0.76 5.12 17.57
N LEU A 63 0.02 4.26 18.24
CA LEU A 63 1.04 3.44 17.58
C LEU A 63 0.44 2.45 16.58
N PHE A 64 -0.60 1.72 17.00
CA PHE A 64 -1.32 0.75 16.16
C PHE A 64 -1.96 1.42 14.93
N GLY A 65 -2.43 2.66 15.06
CA GLY A 65 -3.05 3.40 13.97
C GLY A 65 -2.08 3.82 12.86
N MET A 66 -0.77 3.98 13.13
CA MET A 66 0.15 4.56 12.16
C MET A 66 0.25 3.76 10.85
N ARG A 67 0.39 2.42 10.94
CA ARG A 67 0.55 1.56 9.76
C ARG A 67 -0.69 1.54 8.85
N PRO A 68 -1.92 1.32 9.34
CA PRO A 68 -3.11 1.42 8.51
C PRO A 68 -3.33 2.84 7.99
N THR A 69 -2.98 3.90 8.74
CA THR A 69 -3.08 5.29 8.25
C THR A 69 -2.18 5.54 7.05
N ILE A 70 -0.92 5.11 7.09
CA ILE A 70 0.01 5.27 5.96
C ILE A 70 -0.50 4.51 4.73
N LYS A 71 -0.97 3.28 4.92
CA LYS A 71 -1.55 2.47 3.84
C LYS A 71 -2.78 3.15 3.23
N LEU A 72 -3.68 3.66 4.06
CA LEU A 72 -4.89 4.35 3.63
C LEU A 72 -4.57 5.63 2.85
N VAL A 73 -3.67 6.48 3.36
CA VAL A 73 -3.25 7.71 2.67
C VAL A 73 -2.68 7.40 1.30
N ARG A 74 -1.87 6.34 1.20
CA ARG A 74 -1.30 5.88 -0.07
C ARG A 74 -2.39 5.39 -1.04
N GLU A 75 -3.34 4.59 -0.57
CA GLU A 75 -4.46 4.10 -1.39
C GLU A 75 -5.35 5.25 -1.87
N VAL A 76 -5.66 6.22 -1.02
CA VAL A 76 -6.43 7.43 -1.40
C VAL A 76 -5.67 8.26 -2.44
N ALA A 77 -4.36 8.45 -2.28
CA ALA A 77 -3.55 9.17 -3.26
C ALA A 77 -3.55 8.46 -4.63
N TYR A 78 -3.45 7.13 -4.66
CA TYR A 78 -3.54 6.38 -5.91
C TYR A 78 -4.91 6.48 -6.55
N LEU A 79 -6.01 6.38 -5.78
CA LEU A 79 -7.37 6.56 -6.32
C LEU A 79 -7.57 7.95 -6.95
N ARG A 80 -6.96 8.99 -6.39
CA ARG A 80 -7.00 10.35 -6.95
C ARG A 80 -6.24 10.50 -8.27
N ILE A 81 -5.21 9.68 -8.50
CA ILE A 81 -4.36 9.74 -9.69
C ILE A 81 -4.88 8.80 -10.79
N GLY A 82 -5.33 7.60 -10.42
CA GLY A 82 -5.87 6.61 -11.37
C GLY A 82 -7.16 7.05 -12.07
N ASP A 83 -7.93 7.97 -11.47
CA ASP A 83 -9.10 8.58 -12.11
C ASP A 83 -8.73 9.59 -13.22
N LEU A 84 -7.44 9.98 -13.36
CA LEU A 84 -6.94 10.78 -14.48
C LEU A 84 -6.41 9.93 -15.63
N GLU A 85 -6.02 8.67 -15.37
CA GLU A 85 -5.51 7.75 -16.39
C GLU A 85 -6.66 7.15 -17.24
N ASP A 86 -7.85 6.95 -16.65
CA ASP A 86 -9.08 6.52 -17.37
C ASP A 86 -9.77 7.65 -18.18
N VAL A 87 -9.36 8.91 -18.01
CA VAL A 87 -9.88 10.06 -18.80
C VAL A 87 -8.93 10.45 -19.93
N ALA A 88 -7.64 10.09 -19.85
CA ALA A 88 -6.63 10.45 -20.83
C ALA A 88 -6.58 9.50 -22.05
N ASP A 89 -7.11 8.29 -21.92
CA ASP A 89 -7.32 7.39 -23.07
C ASP A 89 -8.81 7.39 -23.47
N PRO A 90 -9.18 7.97 -24.62
CA PRO A 90 -10.53 7.76 -25.15
C PRO A 90 -10.72 6.26 -25.38
N PRO A 91 -11.90 5.69 -25.06
CA PRO A 91 -12.15 4.27 -25.26
C PRO A 91 -11.83 3.92 -26.72
N THR A 92 -10.78 3.11 -26.93
CA THR A 92 -10.46 2.59 -28.25
C THR A 92 -11.62 1.70 -28.66
N VAL A 93 -12.45 2.22 -29.56
CA VAL A 93 -13.53 1.48 -30.21
C VAL A 93 -12.92 0.18 -30.75
N PRO A 94 -13.48 -1.00 -30.41
CA PRO A 94 -12.98 -2.25 -30.94
C PRO A 94 -13.00 -2.19 -32.47
N ASP A 95 -11.85 -2.39 -33.10
CA ASP A 95 -11.69 -2.46 -34.56
C ASP A 95 -12.41 -3.69 -35.12
N THR A 96 -13.74 -3.63 -35.13
CA THR A 96 -14.67 -4.58 -35.75
C THR A 96 -14.63 -4.53 -37.27
N PHE A 97 -13.72 -3.72 -37.84
CA PHE A 97 -13.62 -3.50 -39.29
C PHE A 97 -12.55 -4.35 -39.99
N THR A 98 -11.63 -4.99 -39.27
CA THR A 98 -10.53 -5.74 -39.89
C THR A 98 -10.91 -7.18 -40.28
N GLU A 99 -12.11 -7.65 -39.96
CA GLU A 99 -12.60 -8.97 -40.39
C GLU A 99 -13.25 -8.95 -41.79
N ARG A 100 -13.58 -7.76 -42.34
CA ARG A 100 -14.08 -7.64 -43.73
C ARG A 100 -13.00 -7.75 -44.80
N SER A 101 -11.72 -7.84 -44.43
CA SER A 101 -10.62 -8.06 -45.38
C SER A 101 -10.39 -9.54 -45.73
N ASN A 102 -11.26 -10.46 -45.30
CA ASN A 102 -11.25 -11.87 -45.71
C ASN A 102 -12.27 -12.20 -46.82
N LYS A 103 -12.74 -11.20 -47.57
CA LYS A 103 -13.57 -11.41 -48.77
C LYS A 103 -13.19 -10.43 -49.88
N GLY A 104 -12.11 -10.71 -50.61
CA GLY A 104 -11.75 -9.88 -51.77
C GLY A 104 -10.47 -10.29 -52.49
N GLY A 105 -10.49 -11.42 -53.21
CA GLY A 105 -9.47 -11.81 -54.19
C GLY A 105 -9.30 -13.32 -54.23
N GLY A 106 -9.84 -14.10 -55.17
CA GLY A 106 -10.38 -13.78 -56.48
C GLY A 106 -9.32 -13.99 -57.57
N ARG A 107 -9.40 -15.16 -58.24
CA ARG A 107 -8.70 -15.56 -59.50
C ARG A 107 -7.20 -15.85 -59.32
N SER A 108 -6.62 -16.92 -59.86
CA SER A 108 -6.95 -17.75 -61.02
C SER A 108 -6.33 -19.14 -60.87
#